data_AF-A0A6B2DL91-F1
#
_entry.id   AF-A0A6B2DL91-F1
#
_cell.length_a   1.000
_cell.length_b   1.000
_cell.length_c   1.000
_cell.angle_alpha   90.00
_cell.angle_beta   90.00
_cell.angle_gamma   90.00
#
_symmetry.space_group_name_H-M   'P 1'
#
loop_
_entity.id
_entity.type
_entity.pdbx_description
1 polymer ?
#
loop_
_entity_poly.entity_id
_entity_poly.type
_entity_poly.pdbx_seq_one_letter_code
_entity_poly.pdbx_strand_id
1 'polypeptide(L)'
;MLVVVQLPLVDLRLLASFPTGRLASPHWPDPVSDDEFVRDAGPIRDRRRGGISDWSGERAFCDAKNFVRFVGAEPPSLRDGTRIIPVFRRLYSSGVSARLDFGFEVDERRRARLTGESLRDIARDCLSVKVRTAPTGAGRPLGDSGKALARRFLEVSTAKSFRAPGELVAGGHPAVLAEPSALPDRDLRSWRVDSTSVNGYQVEFGAKLVPVWSVVTGAAADRARARQIRGNLWRLHAERESLRGVIRAWNSTPEVFSEEKLKSFLAAQLKILVPKRRGGFDQSSALAFAGNCEELVSPAVLRGLRSELLGQSKGILKSLDLLIERTARLPESTTSNHIRITYVDKRFVDMSSNDKYEISAPVSNSVIGRDNKVEGNTWTVGGKDDALRELADAIELMKPRLDAEEAAEVDEAHAVIVDGKSEPGLLKRAAKKILGVATFAGEVGAPVVEAVRKVLAAFGLA
;
A
#
# COMPACT_ATOMS: atom_id res chain seq x y z
N MET A 1 21.75 11.63 -4.88
CA MET A 1 20.61 10.95 -4.22
C MET A 1 21.05 9.72 -3.44
N LEU A 2 20.32 9.41 -2.36
CA LEU A 2 20.39 8.11 -1.69
C LEU A 2 19.31 7.18 -2.25
N VAL A 3 19.70 5.96 -2.59
CA VAL A 3 18.79 4.85 -2.93
C VAL A 3 19.02 3.73 -1.93
N VAL A 4 17.95 3.16 -1.39
CA VAL A 4 18.02 2.04 -0.45
C VAL A 4 17.22 0.88 -1.01
N VAL A 5 17.84 -0.29 -1.14
CA VAL A 5 17.15 -1.54 -1.44
C VAL A 5 16.95 -2.29 -0.12
N GLN A 6 15.70 -2.63 0.20
CA GLN A 6 15.37 -3.46 1.37
C GLN A 6 15.02 -4.86 0.92
N LEU A 7 15.59 -5.84 1.63
CA LEU A 7 15.27 -7.26 1.50
C LEU A 7 14.74 -7.76 2.85
N PRO A 8 13.41 -7.83 3.03
CA PRO A 8 12.79 -8.37 4.23
C PRO A 8 13.12 -9.86 4.40
N LEU A 9 13.23 -10.29 5.64
CA LEU A 9 13.42 -11.66 6.06
C LEU A 9 12.39 -11.98 7.15
N VAL A 10 11.88 -13.20 7.15
CA VAL A 10 10.88 -13.68 8.11
C VAL A 10 11.46 -14.86 8.89
N ASP A 11 11.77 -14.64 10.17
CA ASP A 11 12.35 -15.65 11.06
C ASP A 11 11.24 -16.44 11.77
N LEU A 12 10.86 -17.57 11.18
CA LEU A 12 9.78 -18.43 11.67
C LEU A 12 10.19 -19.24 12.91
N ARG A 13 11.47 -19.27 13.25
CA ARG A 13 11.99 -20.06 14.38
C ARG A 13 11.42 -19.64 15.72
N LEU A 14 11.05 -18.37 15.86
CA LEU A 14 10.41 -17.84 17.06
C LEU A 14 8.96 -18.29 17.22
N LEU A 15 8.34 -18.77 16.14
CA LEU A 15 6.97 -19.27 16.13
C LEU A 15 6.90 -20.80 16.15
N ALA A 16 8.03 -21.49 15.95
CA ALA A 16 8.08 -22.94 15.91
C ALA A 16 7.71 -23.58 17.26
N SER A 17 7.06 -24.75 17.19
CA SER A 17 6.68 -25.59 18.34
C SER A 17 7.83 -26.48 18.85
N PHE A 18 8.92 -26.57 18.09
CA PHE A 18 10.09 -27.41 18.38
C PHE A 18 11.38 -26.59 18.54
N PRO A 19 12.46 -27.17 19.10
CA PRO A 19 13.76 -26.49 19.21
C PRO A 19 14.31 -26.13 17.83
N THR A 20 14.81 -24.90 17.65
CA THR A 20 15.25 -24.40 16.33
C THR A 20 16.74 -24.12 16.23
N GLY A 21 17.47 -24.27 17.34
CA GLY A 21 18.88 -23.92 17.44
C GLY A 21 19.19 -22.44 17.25
N ARG A 22 18.18 -21.55 17.22
CA ARG A 22 18.37 -20.10 17.13
C ARG A 22 19.25 -19.63 18.28
N LEU A 23 20.30 -18.88 17.96
CA LEU A 23 21.18 -18.29 18.97
C LEU A 23 20.42 -17.22 19.76
N ALA A 24 20.68 -17.14 21.07
CA ALA A 24 20.10 -16.12 21.95
C ALA A 24 20.70 -14.73 21.71
N SER A 25 21.99 -14.67 21.32
CA SER A 25 22.69 -13.43 20.97
C SER A 25 22.84 -13.30 19.44
N PRO A 26 22.67 -12.09 18.86
CA PRO A 26 22.33 -10.84 19.54
C PRO A 26 20.92 -10.83 20.14
N HIS A 27 20.72 -10.07 21.23
CA HIS A 27 19.45 -9.99 21.95
C HIS A 27 18.44 -9.10 21.23
N TRP A 28 18.08 -9.45 19.99
CA TRP A 28 17.04 -8.74 19.24
C TRP A 28 15.69 -8.74 19.99
N PRO A 29 14.93 -7.63 20.01
CA PRO A 29 15.11 -6.38 19.25
C PRO A 29 16.08 -5.35 19.86
N ASP A 30 16.68 -5.59 21.02
CA ASP A 30 17.48 -4.60 21.76
C ASP A 30 18.90 -5.12 22.03
N PRO A 31 19.70 -5.38 20.97
CA PRO A 31 21.04 -5.91 21.14
C PRO A 31 21.97 -4.87 21.77
N VAL A 32 23.01 -5.34 22.47
CA VAL A 32 24.03 -4.48 23.05
C VAL A 32 25.07 -4.10 21.98
N SER A 33 25.10 -2.82 21.63
CA SER A 33 26.04 -2.28 20.64
C SER A 33 27.48 -2.44 21.07
N ASP A 34 28.36 -2.73 20.11
CA ASP A 34 29.80 -2.98 20.26
C ASP A 34 30.21 -4.22 21.09
N ASP A 35 29.29 -4.80 21.87
CA ASP A 35 29.50 -6.06 22.61
C ASP A 35 29.00 -7.30 21.85
N GLU A 36 27.92 -7.15 21.08
CA GLU A 36 27.31 -8.25 20.34
C GLU A 36 27.68 -8.24 18.86
N PHE A 37 27.57 -9.40 18.21
CA PHE A 37 27.78 -9.54 16.78
C PHE A 37 26.94 -10.66 16.18
N VAL A 38 26.70 -10.59 14.87
CA VAL A 38 26.16 -11.74 14.12
C VAL A 38 27.33 -12.43 13.44
N ARG A 39 27.44 -13.76 13.64
CA ARG A 39 28.51 -14.60 13.08
C ARG A 39 28.64 -14.36 11.58
N ASP A 40 29.87 -14.26 11.09
CA ASP A 40 30.21 -14.02 9.67
C ASP A 40 29.51 -12.79 9.03
N ALA A 41 28.89 -11.91 9.81
CA ALA A 41 28.26 -10.70 9.35
C ALA A 41 29.03 -9.48 9.82
N GLY A 42 29.08 -9.27 11.14
CA GLY A 42 29.75 -8.14 11.76
C GLY A 42 29.14 -7.74 13.12
N PRO A 43 29.75 -6.73 13.77
CA PRO A 43 29.33 -6.24 15.07
C PRO A 43 27.98 -5.51 15.01
N ILE A 44 27.30 -5.46 16.14
CA ILE A 44 26.15 -4.59 16.39
C ILE A 44 26.64 -3.15 16.61
N ARG A 45 25.97 -2.18 15.98
CA ARG A 45 26.29 -0.76 16.03
C ARG A 45 25.04 0.05 16.27
N ASP A 46 25.16 1.11 17.06
CA ASP A 46 24.11 2.11 17.21
C ASP A 46 23.98 2.97 15.95
N ARG A 47 22.74 3.32 15.59
CA ARG A 47 22.52 4.34 14.57
C ARG A 47 22.92 5.70 15.12
N ARG A 48 23.79 6.41 14.41
CA ARG A 48 24.26 7.76 14.76
C ARG A 48 23.15 8.77 15.08
N ARG A 49 21.97 8.61 14.50
CA ARG A 49 20.80 9.50 14.71
C ARG A 49 19.66 8.79 15.45
N GLY A 50 19.98 7.76 16.23
CA GLY A 50 19.03 6.92 16.93
C GLY A 50 18.11 6.11 16.00
N GLY A 51 17.26 5.31 16.65
CA GLY A 51 16.13 4.64 16.02
C GLY A 51 14.93 5.56 15.88
N ILE A 52 13.84 5.03 15.34
CA ILE A 52 12.54 5.70 15.38
C ILE A 52 11.86 5.20 16.64
N SER A 53 11.50 6.12 17.55
CA SER A 53 11.01 5.81 18.89
C SER A 53 9.88 4.79 18.92
N ASP A 54 9.02 4.81 17.89
CA ASP A 54 7.85 3.93 17.82
C ASP A 54 8.16 2.52 17.29
N TRP A 55 9.41 2.20 16.93
CA TRP A 55 9.77 0.94 16.30
C TRP A 55 10.90 0.23 17.05
N SER A 56 10.59 -0.95 17.58
CA SER A 56 11.59 -1.82 18.20
C SER A 56 12.61 -2.32 17.16
N GLY A 57 13.86 -2.49 17.58
CA GLY A 57 14.92 -2.96 16.68
C GLY A 57 15.43 -1.93 15.67
N GLU A 58 15.02 -0.66 15.79
CA GLU A 58 15.50 0.41 14.90
C GLU A 58 16.70 1.17 15.45
N ARG A 59 17.05 1.03 16.73
CA ARG A 59 18.15 1.77 17.37
C ARG A 59 19.52 1.26 16.91
N ALA A 60 19.69 -0.05 16.94
CA ALA A 60 20.94 -0.74 16.61
C ALA A 60 20.78 -1.59 15.34
N PHE A 61 21.90 -1.89 14.68
CA PHE A 61 21.95 -2.76 13.50
C PHE A 61 23.25 -3.56 13.47
N CYS A 62 23.23 -4.71 12.81
CA CYS A 62 24.46 -5.44 12.49
C CYS A 62 25.10 -4.86 11.21
N ASP A 63 26.40 -4.55 11.24
CA ASP A 63 27.16 -4.16 10.04
C ASP A 63 27.35 -5.37 9.12
N ALA A 64 26.52 -5.48 8.08
CA ALA A 64 26.36 -6.70 7.29
C ALA A 64 27.37 -6.80 6.12
N LYS A 65 28.56 -6.18 6.22
CA LYS A 65 29.56 -6.17 5.13
C LYS A 65 30.15 -7.54 4.83
N ASN A 66 30.28 -8.41 5.83
CA ASN A 66 30.75 -9.79 5.61
C ASN A 66 29.59 -10.75 5.31
N PHE A 67 28.37 -10.38 5.72
CA PHE A 67 27.18 -11.18 5.47
C PHE A 67 26.87 -11.28 3.97
N VAL A 68 27.11 -10.18 3.24
CA VAL A 68 26.85 -10.06 1.83
C VAL A 68 27.89 -9.13 1.19
N ARG A 69 28.53 -9.62 0.12
CA ARG A 69 29.59 -8.90 -0.59
C ARG A 69 29.14 -8.56 -2.00
N PHE A 70 29.48 -7.37 -2.48
CA PHE A 70 29.31 -7.04 -3.90
C PHE A 70 30.29 -7.85 -4.75
N VAL A 71 29.89 -8.16 -5.98
CA VAL A 71 30.68 -8.92 -6.95
C VAL A 71 31.10 -7.99 -8.09
N GLY A 72 32.40 -7.95 -8.37
CA GLY A 72 33.03 -7.04 -9.35
C GLY A 72 34.14 -6.21 -8.69
N ALA A 73 35.18 -5.89 -9.46
CA ALA A 73 36.26 -5.01 -9.03
C ALA A 73 35.87 -3.52 -9.13
N GLU A 74 34.88 -3.20 -9.96
CA GLU A 74 34.39 -1.84 -10.17
C GLU A 74 33.12 -1.56 -9.36
N PRO A 75 32.94 -0.32 -8.89
CA PRO A 75 31.66 0.11 -8.34
C PRO A 75 30.56 -0.12 -9.39
N PRO A 76 29.40 -0.66 -9.00
CA PRO A 76 28.31 -0.84 -9.95
C PRO A 76 27.98 0.50 -10.62
N SER A 77 27.64 0.46 -11.91
CA SER A 77 27.15 1.61 -12.66
C SER A 77 25.72 1.37 -13.09
N LEU A 78 24.99 2.48 -13.24
CA LEU A 78 23.72 2.50 -13.97
C LEU A 78 23.98 2.24 -15.46
N ARG A 79 22.94 1.89 -16.20
CA ARG A 79 23.03 1.63 -17.65
C ARG A 79 23.55 2.82 -18.45
N ASP A 80 23.33 4.04 -17.97
CA ASP A 80 23.82 5.28 -18.57
C ASP A 80 25.28 5.61 -18.19
N GLY A 81 25.97 4.71 -17.48
CA GLY A 81 27.34 4.90 -17.02
C GLY A 81 27.48 5.71 -15.73
N THR A 82 26.37 6.17 -15.13
CA THR A 82 26.41 6.88 -13.86
C THR A 82 26.85 5.94 -12.74
N ARG A 83 27.84 6.38 -11.94
CA ARG A 83 28.41 5.57 -10.87
C ARG A 83 27.44 5.39 -9.71
N ILE A 84 27.29 4.16 -9.22
CA ILE A 84 26.59 3.81 -7.99
C ILE A 84 27.65 3.50 -6.92
N ILE A 85 27.62 4.23 -5.82
CA ILE A 85 28.57 4.05 -4.72
C ILE A 85 27.84 3.35 -3.57
N PRO A 86 28.19 2.11 -3.22
CA PRO A 86 27.59 1.46 -2.06
C PRO A 86 28.03 2.12 -0.76
N VAL A 87 27.06 2.58 0.04
CA VAL A 87 27.30 3.35 1.28
C VAL A 87 27.22 2.46 2.51
N PHE A 88 26.21 1.59 2.59
CA PHE A 88 26.02 0.71 3.76
C PHE A 88 25.31 -0.58 3.41
N ARG A 89 25.51 -1.59 4.28
CA ARG A 89 24.77 -2.85 4.33
C ARG A 89 24.40 -3.09 5.78
N ARG A 90 23.12 -3.05 6.13
CA ARG A 90 22.66 -3.12 7.53
C ARG A 90 21.64 -4.21 7.69
N LEU A 91 21.82 -5.05 8.70
CA LEU A 91 20.85 -6.06 9.10
C LEU A 91 20.15 -5.60 10.38
N TYR A 92 18.83 -5.58 10.33
CA TYR A 92 17.94 -5.28 11.44
C TYR A 92 17.10 -6.52 11.78
N SER A 93 16.78 -6.72 13.05
CA SER A 93 15.76 -7.70 13.46
C SER A 93 14.98 -7.19 14.66
N SER A 94 13.68 -7.46 14.66
CA SER A 94 12.80 -7.26 15.81
C SER A 94 12.21 -8.58 16.32
N GLY A 95 12.93 -9.68 16.12
CA GLY A 95 12.39 -11.03 16.29
C GLY A 95 11.98 -11.61 14.94
N VAL A 96 10.67 -11.91 14.77
CA VAL A 96 10.13 -12.57 13.56
C VAL A 96 10.38 -11.73 12.30
N SER A 97 10.31 -10.41 12.41
CA SER A 97 10.59 -9.48 11.31
C SER A 97 12.07 -9.11 11.32
N ALA A 98 12.77 -9.41 10.23
CA ALA A 98 14.14 -8.97 9.99
C ALA A 98 14.24 -8.32 8.61
N ARG A 99 15.29 -7.54 8.37
CA ARG A 99 15.54 -6.96 7.04
C ARG A 99 17.00 -6.63 6.81
N LEU A 100 17.41 -6.70 5.55
CA LEU A 100 18.68 -6.14 5.09
C LEU A 100 18.43 -4.88 4.27
N ASP A 101 19.07 -3.79 4.66
CA ASP A 101 19.05 -2.52 3.93
C ASP A 101 20.41 -2.31 3.24
N PHE A 102 20.38 -2.05 1.93
CA PHE A 102 21.54 -1.74 1.09
C PHE A 102 21.44 -0.30 0.61
N GLY A 103 22.31 0.57 1.12
CA GLY A 103 22.34 1.98 0.72
C GLY A 103 23.31 2.23 -0.41
N PHE A 104 22.87 3.00 -1.39
CA PHE A 104 23.61 3.41 -2.57
C PHE A 104 23.54 4.93 -2.73
N GLU A 105 24.67 5.56 -2.99
CA GLU A 105 24.75 6.95 -3.43
C GLU A 105 24.85 6.98 -4.94
N VAL A 106 23.97 7.77 -5.57
CA VAL A 106 23.88 7.96 -7.02
C VAL A 106 24.12 9.43 -7.32
N ASP A 107 25.08 9.71 -8.21
CA ASP A 107 25.41 11.07 -8.65
C ASP A 107 24.35 11.61 -9.62
N GLU A 108 23.45 12.44 -9.10
CA GLU A 108 22.37 13.06 -9.87
C GLU A 108 22.83 14.23 -10.74
N ARG A 109 23.99 14.84 -10.44
CA ARG A 109 24.48 16.03 -11.17
C ARG A 109 24.76 15.72 -12.64
N ARG A 110 25.00 14.42 -12.90
CA ARG A 110 25.03 13.73 -14.19
C ARG A 110 23.89 14.08 -15.15
N ARG A 111 22.70 14.24 -14.58
CA ARG A 111 21.44 14.12 -15.30
C ARG A 111 20.79 15.48 -15.45
N ALA A 112 20.43 15.80 -16.69
CA ALA A 112 19.79 17.08 -17.02
C ALA A 112 18.45 17.27 -16.29
N ARG A 113 17.65 16.20 -16.13
CA ARG A 113 16.40 16.17 -15.35
C ARG A 113 16.11 14.77 -14.79
N LEU A 114 15.58 14.71 -13.57
CA LEU A 114 15.06 13.48 -12.97
C LEU A 114 13.59 13.31 -13.36
N THR A 115 13.31 12.35 -14.25
CA THR A 115 11.95 11.94 -14.60
C THR A 115 11.51 10.74 -13.76
N GLY A 116 10.21 10.45 -13.73
CA GLY A 116 9.70 9.21 -13.14
C GLY A 116 10.33 7.95 -13.76
N GLU A 117 10.56 7.94 -15.07
CA GLU A 117 11.23 6.85 -15.79
C GLU A 117 12.70 6.69 -15.36
N SER A 118 13.43 7.81 -15.24
CA SER A 118 14.80 7.81 -14.74
C SER A 118 14.91 7.17 -13.35
N LEU A 119 13.96 7.44 -12.45
CA LEU A 119 13.95 6.81 -11.12
C LEU A 119 13.63 5.30 -11.19
N ARG A 120 12.78 4.87 -12.12
CA ARG A 120 12.52 3.44 -12.37
C ARG A 120 13.77 2.72 -12.87
N ASP A 121 14.52 3.32 -13.79
CA ASP A 121 15.81 2.79 -14.25
C ASP A 121 16.81 2.67 -13.11
N ILE A 122 16.94 3.72 -12.29
CA ILE A 122 17.83 3.72 -11.12
C ILE A 122 17.46 2.59 -10.15
N ALA A 123 16.16 2.42 -9.86
CA ALA A 123 15.69 1.34 -9.01
C ALA A 123 16.02 -0.05 -9.59
N ARG A 124 15.77 -0.27 -10.89
CA ARG A 124 16.11 -1.53 -11.60
C ARG A 124 17.60 -1.82 -11.59
N ASP A 125 18.44 -0.81 -11.78
CA ASP A 125 19.88 -0.97 -11.80
C ASP A 125 20.43 -1.25 -10.38
N CYS A 126 19.91 -0.59 -9.34
CA CYS A 126 20.22 -0.92 -7.96
C CYS A 126 19.82 -2.35 -7.57
N LEU A 127 18.65 -2.83 -8.04
CA LEU A 127 18.22 -4.23 -7.86
C LEU A 127 19.11 -5.22 -8.64
N SER A 128 19.69 -4.79 -9.76
CA SER A 128 20.57 -5.59 -10.61
C SER A 128 21.99 -5.77 -10.05
N VAL A 129 22.38 -4.97 -9.05
CA VAL A 129 23.72 -5.05 -8.43
C VAL A 129 23.99 -6.47 -7.97
N LYS A 130 25.08 -7.07 -8.47
CA LYS A 130 25.42 -8.46 -8.15
C LYS A 130 26.03 -8.56 -6.75
N VAL A 131 25.49 -9.49 -5.97
CA VAL A 131 25.95 -9.82 -4.61
C VAL A 131 26.20 -11.31 -4.44
N ARG A 132 27.03 -11.67 -3.46
CA ARG A 132 27.27 -13.05 -3.02
C ARG A 132 27.21 -13.14 -1.49
N THR A 133 26.66 -14.24 -1.00
CA THR A 133 26.57 -14.57 0.44
C THR A 133 27.68 -15.52 0.89
N ALA A 134 28.34 -16.21 -0.04
CA ALA A 134 29.47 -17.10 0.21
C ALA A 134 30.78 -16.52 -0.40
N PRO A 135 31.96 -16.86 0.14
CA PRO A 135 33.25 -16.41 -0.39
C PRO A 135 33.47 -16.87 -1.84
N THR A 136 33.08 -18.10 -2.15
CA THR A 136 33.15 -18.71 -3.48
C THR A 136 31.73 -18.86 -4.01
N GLY A 137 31.44 -18.25 -5.16
CA GLY A 137 30.10 -18.29 -5.75
C GLY A 137 29.91 -17.23 -6.81
N ALA A 138 29.11 -17.57 -7.82
CA ALA A 138 28.65 -16.62 -8.81
C ALA A 138 27.78 -15.55 -8.14
N GLY A 139 28.03 -14.28 -8.47
CA GLY A 139 27.17 -13.18 -8.01
C GLY A 139 25.76 -13.31 -8.57
N ARG A 140 24.76 -12.96 -7.76
CA ARG A 140 23.34 -12.92 -8.13
C ARG A 140 22.81 -11.49 -8.00
N PRO A 141 21.83 -11.08 -8.82
CA PRO A 141 21.21 -9.77 -8.62
C PRO A 141 20.64 -9.62 -7.21
N LEU A 142 20.79 -8.42 -6.64
CA LEU A 142 20.35 -8.11 -5.29
C LEU A 142 18.85 -8.36 -5.11
N GLY A 143 18.02 -7.95 -6.07
CA GLY A 143 16.56 -8.16 -6.05
C GLY A 143 16.12 -9.64 -6.03
N ASP A 144 17.01 -10.56 -6.43
CA ASP A 144 16.76 -12.01 -6.45
C ASP A 144 17.45 -12.77 -5.30
N SER A 145 18.15 -12.04 -4.44
CA SER A 145 18.97 -12.66 -3.40
C SER A 145 18.20 -13.02 -2.11
N GLY A 146 16.90 -12.73 -2.03
CA GLY A 146 16.08 -12.95 -0.82
C GLY A 146 16.19 -14.36 -0.24
N LYS A 147 16.03 -15.42 -1.06
CA LYS A 147 16.13 -16.82 -0.60
C LYS A 147 17.54 -17.18 -0.13
N ALA A 148 18.57 -16.72 -0.85
CA ALA A 148 19.97 -16.98 -0.49
C ALA A 148 20.35 -16.27 0.82
N LEU A 149 19.87 -15.04 1.02
CA LEU A 149 20.09 -14.27 2.25
C LEU A 149 19.32 -14.84 3.42
N ALA A 150 18.09 -15.34 3.23
CA ALA A 150 17.32 -16.03 4.26
C ALA A 150 18.04 -17.29 4.75
N ARG A 151 18.55 -18.12 3.82
CA ARG A 151 19.38 -19.28 4.15
C ARG A 151 20.64 -18.88 4.90
N ARG A 152 21.35 -17.85 4.42
CA ARG A 152 22.54 -17.34 5.10
C ARG A 152 22.24 -16.84 6.51
N PHE A 153 21.12 -16.14 6.69
CA PHE A 153 20.68 -15.65 7.99
C PHE A 153 20.41 -16.82 8.94
N LEU A 154 19.70 -17.85 8.47
CA LEU A 154 19.47 -19.10 9.23
C LEU A 154 20.80 -19.74 9.65
N GLU A 155 21.75 -19.93 8.73
CA GLU A 155 23.07 -20.52 9.02
C GLU A 155 23.85 -19.75 10.10
N VAL A 156 23.97 -18.43 9.97
CA VAL A 156 24.82 -17.65 10.87
C VAL A 156 24.19 -17.39 12.23
N SER A 157 22.87 -17.47 12.33
CA SER A 157 22.12 -17.26 13.57
C SER A 157 21.64 -18.56 14.21
N THR A 158 22.19 -19.71 13.79
CA THR A 158 21.90 -21.04 14.36
C THR A 158 23.16 -21.63 15.01
N ALA A 159 22.99 -22.36 16.11
CA ALA A 159 24.05 -23.11 16.76
C ALA A 159 24.68 -24.12 15.78
N LYS A 160 26.01 -24.21 15.74
CA LYS A 160 26.72 -25.10 14.78
C LYS A 160 26.37 -26.58 14.98
N SER A 161 26.04 -26.96 16.21
CA SER A 161 25.62 -28.32 16.58
C SER A 161 24.17 -28.63 16.19
N PHE A 162 23.40 -27.63 15.78
CA PHE A 162 21.98 -27.79 15.46
C PHE A 162 21.75 -27.79 13.96
N ARG A 163 21.07 -28.82 13.45
CA ARG A 163 20.62 -28.89 12.06
C ARG A 163 19.15 -28.47 11.98
N ALA A 164 18.89 -27.28 11.47
CA ALA A 164 17.53 -26.79 11.31
C ALA A 164 16.73 -27.65 10.32
N PRO A 165 15.51 -28.10 10.69
CA PRO A 165 14.62 -28.76 9.76
C PRO A 165 14.02 -27.73 8.79
N GLY A 166 14.24 -27.91 7.49
CA GLY A 166 13.61 -27.10 6.44
C GLY A 166 14.03 -25.62 6.40
N GLU A 167 13.21 -24.80 5.75
CA GLU A 167 13.43 -23.36 5.54
C GLU A 167 12.72 -22.54 6.64
N LEU A 168 13.30 -22.48 7.85
CA LEU A 168 12.73 -21.73 8.98
C LEU A 168 12.97 -20.21 8.92
N VAL A 169 13.63 -19.73 7.87
CA VAL A 169 13.76 -18.31 7.55
C VAL A 169 13.38 -18.14 6.09
N ALA A 170 12.42 -17.26 5.81
CA ALA A 170 11.96 -16.95 4.46
C ALA A 170 12.40 -15.56 4.02
N GLY A 171 12.60 -15.38 2.71
CA GLY A 171 12.79 -14.05 2.12
C GLY A 171 11.45 -13.42 1.75
N GLY A 172 11.27 -12.13 2.06
CA GLY A 172 10.14 -11.32 1.59
C GLY A 172 10.36 -10.75 0.18
N HIS A 173 9.38 -9.99 -0.30
CA HIS A 173 9.54 -9.21 -1.52
C HIS A 173 10.45 -8.00 -1.27
N PRO A 174 11.34 -7.67 -2.21
CA PRO A 174 12.17 -6.48 -2.11
C PRO A 174 11.31 -5.21 -2.17
N ALA A 175 11.86 -4.11 -1.66
CA ALA A 175 11.40 -2.75 -1.95
C ALA A 175 12.59 -1.84 -2.22
N VAL A 176 12.34 -0.74 -2.94
CA VAL A 176 13.32 0.32 -3.18
C VAL A 176 12.80 1.63 -2.61
N LEU A 177 13.68 2.40 -1.98
CA LEU A 177 13.43 3.75 -1.52
C LEU A 177 14.45 4.68 -2.17
N ALA A 178 14.00 5.73 -2.85
CA ALA A 178 14.82 6.76 -3.44
C ALA A 178 14.56 8.11 -2.74
N GLU A 179 15.62 8.85 -2.44
CA GLU A 179 15.57 10.21 -1.90
C GLU A 179 16.19 11.17 -2.93
N PRO A 180 15.46 11.54 -4.00
CA PRO A 180 15.96 12.45 -5.00
C PRO A 180 16.06 13.87 -4.44
N SER A 181 17.01 14.65 -4.96
CA SER A 181 17.22 16.03 -4.53
C SER A 181 16.10 16.99 -4.97
N ALA A 182 15.32 16.62 -5.99
CA ALA A 182 14.20 17.37 -6.51
C ALA A 182 12.99 16.47 -6.77
N LEU A 183 11.81 17.08 -6.87
CA LEU A 183 10.61 16.35 -7.30
C LEU A 183 10.81 15.86 -8.74
N PRO A 184 10.54 14.59 -9.04
CA PRO A 184 10.62 14.11 -10.40
C PRO A 184 9.57 14.81 -11.28
N ASP A 185 9.93 15.04 -12.55
CA ASP A 185 8.99 15.56 -13.54
C ASP A 185 7.86 14.55 -13.78
N ARG A 186 6.67 14.90 -13.26
CA ARG A 186 5.31 14.33 -13.48
C ARG A 186 5.15 12.79 -13.39
N ASP A 187 3.90 12.33 -13.46
CA ASP A 187 3.45 10.92 -13.62
C ASP A 187 3.58 9.93 -12.46
N LEU A 188 3.85 10.37 -11.24
CA LEU A 188 3.84 9.48 -10.07
C LEU A 188 2.66 9.80 -9.15
N ARG A 189 1.96 8.75 -8.70
CA ARG A 189 0.99 8.89 -7.60
C ARG A 189 1.72 9.45 -6.40
N SER A 190 1.31 10.63 -5.94
CA SER A 190 1.95 11.33 -4.84
C SER A 190 1.01 11.41 -3.64
N TRP A 191 1.54 11.14 -2.47
CA TRP A 191 0.94 11.42 -1.17
C TRP A 191 1.77 12.51 -0.49
N ARG A 192 1.14 13.63 -0.12
CA ARG A 192 1.83 14.75 0.53
C ARG A 192 1.51 14.78 2.01
N VAL A 193 2.55 14.90 2.82
CA VAL A 193 2.46 15.12 4.26
C VAL A 193 3.37 16.28 4.60
N ASP A 194 2.78 17.38 5.08
CA ASP A 194 3.48 18.64 5.30
C ASP A 194 4.21 19.07 4.00
N SER A 195 5.51 19.35 4.09
CA SER A 195 6.39 19.68 2.96
C SER A 195 7.19 18.47 2.45
N THR A 196 6.74 17.25 2.75
CA THR A 196 7.30 15.99 2.23
C THR A 196 6.34 15.34 1.25
N SER A 197 6.80 15.09 0.04
CA SER A 197 6.08 14.33 -0.98
C SER A 197 6.59 12.89 -1.01
N VAL A 198 5.69 11.94 -0.89
CA VAL A 198 5.95 10.51 -1.01
C VAL A 198 5.30 10.04 -2.30
N ASN A 199 6.08 9.55 -3.26
CA ASN A 199 5.54 8.96 -4.47
C ASN A 199 5.75 7.45 -4.46
N GLY A 200 4.78 6.72 -5.00
CA GLY A 200 4.77 5.26 -5.00
C GLY A 200 4.49 4.72 -6.39
N TYR A 201 5.31 3.77 -6.83
CA TYR A 201 5.16 3.09 -8.11
C TYR A 201 5.85 1.72 -8.06
N GLN A 202 5.70 0.92 -9.11
CA GLN A 202 6.34 -0.39 -9.23
C GLN A 202 7.34 -0.41 -10.37
N VAL A 203 8.36 -1.25 -10.26
CA VAL A 203 9.26 -1.60 -11.36
C VAL A 203 9.23 -3.10 -11.58
N GLU A 204 9.21 -3.50 -12.85
CA GLU A 204 9.43 -4.89 -13.21
C GLU A 204 10.91 -5.25 -13.01
N PHE A 205 11.14 -6.33 -12.29
CA PHE A 205 12.47 -6.88 -12.06
C PHE A 205 12.43 -8.40 -12.13
N GLY A 206 12.88 -8.96 -13.25
CA GLY A 206 12.64 -10.36 -13.57
C GLY A 206 11.13 -10.62 -13.70
N ALA A 207 10.61 -11.63 -12.99
CA ALA A 207 9.19 -11.95 -12.95
C ALA A 207 8.42 -11.26 -11.80
N LYS A 208 9.01 -10.23 -11.17
CA LYS A 208 8.46 -9.59 -9.97
C LYS A 208 8.15 -8.12 -10.23
N LEU A 209 7.06 -7.64 -9.64
CA LEU A 209 6.79 -6.22 -9.47
C LEU A 209 7.38 -5.78 -8.11
N VAL A 210 8.36 -4.89 -8.16
CA VAL A 210 9.06 -4.38 -6.98
C VAL A 210 8.57 -2.98 -6.67
N PRO A 211 8.02 -2.72 -5.47
CA PRO A 211 7.59 -1.39 -5.11
C PRO A 211 8.77 -0.45 -4.91
N VAL A 212 8.58 0.78 -5.39
CA VAL A 212 9.54 1.87 -5.29
C VAL A 212 8.87 3.07 -4.67
N TRP A 213 9.46 3.54 -3.59
CA TRP A 213 9.08 4.71 -2.84
C TRP A 213 10.05 5.84 -3.15
N SER A 214 9.59 6.98 -3.66
CA SER A 214 10.43 8.18 -3.72
C SER A 214 9.98 9.18 -2.66
N VAL A 215 10.87 9.57 -1.76
CA VAL A 215 10.57 10.57 -0.71
C VAL A 215 11.33 11.84 -1.05
N VAL A 216 10.59 12.92 -1.32
CA VAL A 216 11.15 14.22 -1.66
C VAL A 216 10.76 15.21 -0.58
N THR A 217 11.77 15.85 -0.01
CA THR A 217 11.62 16.76 1.11
C THR A 217 11.89 18.18 0.63
N GLY A 218 10.88 19.06 0.72
CA GLY A 218 11.03 20.46 0.32
C GLY A 218 12.06 21.21 1.17
N ALA A 219 12.60 22.32 0.67
CA ALA A 219 13.62 23.10 1.37
C ALA A 219 13.17 23.58 2.76
N ALA A 220 11.89 23.89 2.92
CA ALA A 220 11.27 24.33 4.17
C ALA A 220 10.84 23.19 5.11
N ALA A 221 11.11 21.93 4.76
CA ALA A 221 10.63 20.80 5.53
C ALA A 221 11.47 20.49 6.76
N ASP A 222 10.79 20.08 7.82
CA ASP A 222 11.44 19.50 8.99
C ASP A 222 12.10 18.16 8.61
N ARG A 223 13.43 18.15 8.61
CA ARG A 223 14.25 16.97 8.30
C ARG A 223 14.05 15.84 9.29
N ALA A 224 13.77 16.12 10.55
CA ALA A 224 13.48 15.09 11.55
C ALA A 224 12.16 14.40 11.23
N ARG A 225 11.15 15.20 10.87
CA ARG A 225 9.84 14.71 10.43
C ARG A 225 9.91 13.90 9.14
N ALA A 226 10.61 14.39 8.11
CA ALA A 226 10.82 13.65 6.86
C ALA A 226 11.54 12.31 7.10
N ARG A 227 12.56 12.30 7.97
CA ARG A 227 13.24 11.06 8.40
C ARG A 227 12.27 10.09 9.08
N GLN A 228 11.35 10.59 9.91
CA GLN A 228 10.34 9.78 10.59
C GLN A 228 9.35 9.18 9.59
N ILE A 229 8.80 9.98 8.67
CA ILE A 229 7.93 9.54 7.57
C ILE A 229 8.60 8.41 6.78
N ARG A 230 9.83 8.65 6.33
CA ARG A 230 10.62 7.70 5.55
C ARG A 230 10.79 6.38 6.28
N GLY A 231 11.24 6.41 7.53
CA GLY A 231 11.46 5.16 8.25
C GLY A 231 10.18 4.46 8.70
N ASN A 232 9.08 5.18 8.92
CA ASN A 232 7.76 4.59 9.11
C ASN A 232 7.32 3.82 7.86
N LEU A 233 7.38 4.44 6.67
CA LEU A 233 7.06 3.76 5.40
C LEU A 233 7.94 2.53 5.17
N TRP A 234 9.24 2.70 5.37
CA TRP A 234 10.22 1.64 5.18
C TRP A 234 10.03 0.48 6.15
N ARG A 235 9.59 0.77 7.38
CA ARG A 235 9.29 -0.25 8.37
C ARG A 235 7.95 -0.94 8.10
N LEU A 236 6.93 -0.19 7.69
CA LEU A 236 5.62 -0.75 7.31
C LEU A 236 5.76 -1.81 6.22
N HIS A 237 6.65 -1.62 5.23
CA HIS A 237 6.94 -2.65 4.23
C HIS A 237 7.48 -3.94 4.87
N ALA A 238 8.55 -3.86 5.66
CA ALA A 238 9.12 -5.03 6.35
C ALA A 238 8.10 -5.77 7.23
N GLU A 239 7.26 -5.03 7.96
CA GLU A 239 6.24 -5.61 8.83
C GLU A 239 5.11 -6.31 8.07
N ARG A 240 4.74 -5.77 6.91
CA ARG A 240 3.76 -6.39 6.02
C ARG A 240 4.33 -7.65 5.40
N GLU A 241 5.59 -7.63 4.99
CA GLU A 241 6.30 -8.78 4.45
C GLU A 241 6.51 -9.88 5.50
N SER A 242 6.79 -9.52 6.74
CA SER A 242 6.82 -10.44 7.89
C SER A 242 5.48 -11.14 8.09
N LEU A 243 4.39 -10.37 8.21
CA LEU A 243 3.05 -10.93 8.35
C LEU A 243 2.71 -11.88 7.20
N ARG A 244 3.00 -11.48 5.97
CA ARG A 244 2.76 -12.28 4.77
C ARG A 244 3.59 -13.56 4.72
N GLY A 245 4.84 -13.53 5.17
CA GLY A 245 5.69 -14.71 5.26
C GLY A 245 5.19 -15.70 6.30
N VAL A 246 4.75 -15.21 7.46
CA VAL A 246 4.14 -16.05 8.50
C VAL A 246 2.85 -16.69 8.02
N ILE A 247 1.93 -15.94 7.41
CA ILE A 247 0.68 -16.50 6.88
C ILE A 247 0.95 -17.56 5.82
N ARG A 248 1.86 -17.30 4.87
CA ARG A 248 2.20 -18.30 3.83
C ARG A 248 2.76 -19.58 4.44
N ALA A 249 3.64 -19.45 5.43
CA ALA A 249 4.25 -20.62 6.06
C ALA A 249 3.24 -21.39 6.91
N TRP A 250 2.36 -20.70 7.65
CA TRP A 250 1.26 -21.31 8.38
C TRP A 250 0.32 -22.10 7.46
N ASN A 251 -0.10 -21.52 6.34
CA ASN A 251 -0.99 -22.21 5.40
C ASN A 251 -0.32 -23.41 4.71
N SER A 252 1.02 -23.42 4.62
CA SER A 252 1.75 -24.50 3.96
C SER A 252 2.07 -25.66 4.91
N THR A 253 2.43 -25.35 6.17
CA THR A 253 2.87 -26.32 7.18
C THR A 253 2.43 -25.86 8.58
N PRO A 254 1.13 -25.89 8.90
CA PRO A 254 0.61 -25.35 10.17
C PRO A 254 1.16 -26.09 11.41
N GLU A 255 1.48 -27.38 11.29
CA GLU A 255 1.99 -28.24 12.35
C GLU A 255 3.36 -27.82 12.92
N VAL A 256 4.12 -27.02 12.16
CA VAL A 256 5.43 -26.49 12.56
C VAL A 256 5.28 -25.42 13.65
N PHE A 257 4.12 -24.79 13.76
CA PHE A 257 3.91 -23.59 14.56
C PHE A 257 3.29 -23.89 15.92
N SER A 258 3.73 -23.16 16.94
CA SER A 258 3.03 -23.08 18.21
C SER A 258 1.87 -22.09 18.06
N GLU A 259 0.64 -22.58 18.27
CA GLU A 259 -0.59 -21.78 18.18
C GLU A 259 -0.53 -20.54 19.09
N GLU A 260 -0.06 -20.71 20.33
CA GLU A 260 0.09 -19.61 21.29
C GLU A 260 1.06 -18.53 20.78
N LYS A 261 2.25 -18.93 20.31
CA LYS A 261 3.26 -18.00 19.79
C LYS A 261 2.76 -17.29 18.54
N LEU A 262 2.03 -17.99 17.66
CA LEU A 262 1.42 -17.38 16.49
C LEU A 262 0.37 -16.34 16.90
N LYS A 263 -0.56 -16.67 17.81
CA LYS A 263 -1.57 -15.73 18.30
C LYS A 263 -0.93 -14.48 18.90
N SER A 264 0.11 -14.67 19.72
CA SER A 264 0.88 -13.58 20.32
C SER A 264 1.54 -12.69 19.25
N PHE A 265 2.17 -13.30 18.25
CA PHE A 265 2.76 -12.58 17.12
C PHE A 265 1.70 -11.80 16.32
N LEU A 266 0.58 -12.44 15.94
CA LEU A 266 -0.49 -11.78 15.19
C LEU A 266 -1.07 -10.60 15.97
N ALA A 267 -1.31 -10.75 17.27
CA ALA A 267 -1.77 -9.66 18.12
C ALA A 267 -0.78 -8.50 18.17
N ALA A 268 0.52 -8.78 18.35
CA ALA A 268 1.57 -7.77 18.34
C ALA A 268 1.69 -7.06 16.98
N GLN A 269 1.61 -7.82 15.88
CA GLN A 269 1.73 -7.30 14.53
C GLN A 269 0.52 -6.44 14.13
N LEU A 270 -0.69 -6.84 14.51
CA LEU A 270 -1.89 -6.05 14.28
C LEU A 270 -1.92 -4.80 15.14
N LYS A 271 -1.45 -4.86 16.39
CA LYS A 271 -1.22 -3.65 17.21
C LYS A 271 -0.26 -2.68 16.55
N ILE A 272 0.67 -3.18 15.74
CA ILE A 272 1.61 -2.36 14.97
C ILE A 272 0.95 -1.74 13.74
N LEU A 273 0.16 -2.50 12.97
CA LEU A 273 -0.38 -2.09 11.66
C LEU A 273 -1.74 -1.37 11.75
N VAL A 274 -2.55 -1.62 12.77
CA VAL A 274 -3.92 -1.10 12.91
C VAL A 274 -4.06 0.29 13.58
N PRO A 275 -3.07 0.95 14.21
CA PRO A 275 -3.24 2.34 14.66
C PRO A 275 -3.52 3.30 13.49
N LYS A 276 -4.41 4.30 13.67
CA LYS A 276 -4.63 5.35 12.65
C LYS A 276 -3.40 6.26 12.51
N ARG A 277 -2.77 6.57 13.64
CA ARG A 277 -1.55 7.38 13.72
C ARG A 277 -0.48 6.66 14.53
N ARG A 278 0.78 6.85 14.16
CA ARG A 278 1.96 6.37 14.91
C ARG A 278 3.09 7.36 14.77
N GLY A 279 3.67 7.85 15.88
CA GLY A 279 4.70 8.89 15.81
C GLY A 279 4.22 10.16 15.09
N GLY A 280 2.96 10.53 15.27
CA GLY A 280 2.32 11.63 14.53
C GLY A 280 2.09 11.37 13.03
N PHE A 281 2.56 10.26 12.47
CA PHE A 281 2.38 9.89 11.06
C PHE A 281 1.00 9.27 10.83
N ASP A 282 0.27 9.72 9.81
CA ASP A 282 -1.00 9.11 9.40
C ASP A 282 -0.74 7.75 8.73
N GLN A 283 -0.71 6.73 9.57
CA GLN A 283 -0.42 5.37 9.17
C GLN A 283 -1.56 4.77 8.35
N SER A 284 -2.82 5.16 8.60
CA SER A 284 -3.95 4.74 7.76
C SER A 284 -3.76 5.16 6.31
N SER A 285 -3.47 6.45 6.06
CA SER A 285 -3.24 6.96 4.71
C SER A 285 -2.00 6.34 4.08
N ALA A 286 -0.93 6.14 4.85
CA ALA A 286 0.27 5.45 4.37
C ALA A 286 0.01 3.99 3.99
N LEU A 287 -0.80 3.26 4.75
CA LEU A 287 -1.16 1.87 4.47
C LEU A 287 -2.07 1.76 3.25
N ALA A 288 -3.05 2.66 3.13
CA ALA A 288 -3.88 2.79 1.95
C ALA A 288 -3.03 3.07 0.71
N PHE A 289 -2.13 4.06 0.79
CA PHE A 289 -1.18 4.36 -0.28
C PHE A 289 -0.27 3.17 -0.60
N ALA A 290 0.25 2.48 0.42
CA ALA A 290 1.02 1.25 0.27
C ALA A 290 0.23 0.12 -0.40
N GLY A 291 -1.04 -0.05 -0.06
CA GLY A 291 -1.90 -1.04 -0.71
C GLY A 291 -2.07 -0.80 -2.19
N ASN A 292 -2.27 0.45 -2.58
CA ASN A 292 -2.45 0.85 -3.97
C ASN A 292 -1.19 0.71 -4.83
N CYS A 293 0.00 0.81 -4.23
CA CYS A 293 1.26 0.73 -4.97
C CYS A 293 1.90 -0.65 -4.92
N GLU A 294 1.59 -1.51 -3.94
CA GLU A 294 2.29 -2.78 -3.76
C GLU A 294 1.45 -4.00 -4.15
N GLU A 295 0.22 -3.81 -4.67
CA GLU A 295 -0.77 -4.88 -4.89
C GLU A 295 -0.77 -5.86 -3.72
N LEU A 296 -1.07 -5.27 -2.56
CA LEU A 296 -0.97 -5.93 -1.26
C LEU A 296 -1.58 -7.32 -1.26
N VAL A 297 -1.01 -8.19 -0.39
CA VAL A 297 -1.63 -9.43 0.13
C VAL A 297 -3.09 -9.42 -0.21
N SER A 298 -3.46 -10.16 -1.27
CA SER A 298 -4.79 -10.05 -1.84
C SER A 298 -5.77 -10.07 -0.67
N PRO A 299 -6.77 -9.17 -0.61
CA PRO A 299 -7.79 -9.24 0.42
C PRO A 299 -8.34 -10.66 0.60
N ALA A 300 -8.27 -11.52 -0.44
CA ALA A 300 -8.51 -12.96 -0.35
C ALA A 300 -7.63 -13.71 0.65
N VAL A 301 -6.32 -13.46 0.71
CA VAL A 301 -5.39 -14.11 1.66
C VAL A 301 -5.70 -13.68 3.10
N LEU A 302 -5.97 -12.39 3.33
CA LEU A 302 -6.38 -11.93 4.66
C LEU A 302 -7.75 -12.49 5.06
N ARG A 303 -8.68 -12.62 4.10
CA ARG A 303 -9.97 -13.29 4.31
C ARG A 303 -9.82 -14.78 4.59
N GLY A 304 -8.86 -15.46 3.94
CA GLY A 304 -8.51 -16.86 4.22
C GLY A 304 -8.02 -17.03 5.65
N LEU A 305 -7.04 -16.23 6.07
CA LEU A 305 -6.56 -16.21 7.45
C LEU A 305 -7.68 -15.92 8.45
N ARG A 306 -8.53 -14.94 8.12
CA ARG A 306 -9.71 -14.62 8.93
C ARG A 306 -10.61 -15.85 9.11
N SER A 307 -10.88 -16.59 8.03
CA SER A 307 -11.71 -17.81 8.06
C SER A 307 -11.11 -18.90 8.95
N GLU A 308 -9.79 -19.09 8.91
CA GLU A 308 -9.09 -20.08 9.75
C GLU A 308 -9.07 -19.69 11.23
N LEU A 309 -9.03 -18.38 11.52
CA LEU A 309 -9.07 -17.85 12.88
C LEU A 309 -10.51 -17.71 13.44
N LEU A 310 -11.54 -18.05 12.66
CA LEU A 310 -12.92 -18.07 13.13
C LEU A 310 -13.03 -19.00 14.34
N GLY A 311 -13.53 -18.46 15.45
CA GLY A 311 -13.67 -19.19 16.71
C GLY A 311 -12.46 -19.15 17.64
N GLN A 312 -11.28 -18.70 17.19
CA GLN A 312 -10.08 -18.70 18.02
C GLN A 312 -9.84 -17.39 18.79
N SER A 313 -10.09 -16.23 18.18
CA SER A 313 -9.91 -14.93 18.84
C SER A 313 -10.70 -13.81 18.18
N LYS A 314 -11.78 -13.35 18.84
CA LYS A 314 -12.61 -12.23 18.36
C LYS A 314 -11.82 -10.92 18.19
N GLY A 315 -10.83 -10.66 19.06
CA GLY A 315 -10.01 -9.45 19.01
C GLY A 315 -9.07 -9.39 17.81
N ILE A 316 -8.46 -10.53 17.45
CA ILE A 316 -7.60 -10.65 16.26
C ILE A 316 -8.45 -10.48 14.99
N LEU A 317 -9.63 -11.12 14.93
CA LEU A 317 -10.55 -11.00 13.80
C LEU A 317 -10.98 -9.55 13.55
N LYS A 318 -11.40 -8.82 14.60
CA LYS A 318 -11.76 -7.39 14.48
C LYS A 318 -10.58 -6.54 13.98
N SER A 319 -9.38 -6.85 14.42
CA SER A 319 -8.17 -6.12 14.01
C SER A 319 -7.77 -6.43 12.56
N LEU A 320 -7.97 -7.68 12.11
CA LEU A 320 -7.82 -8.06 10.70
C LEU A 320 -8.85 -7.37 9.82
N ASP A 321 -10.11 -7.32 10.25
CA ASP A 321 -11.18 -6.62 9.51
C ASP A 321 -10.84 -5.14 9.33
N LEU A 322 -10.36 -4.48 10.38
CA LEU A 322 -9.88 -3.09 10.30
C LEU A 322 -8.66 -2.92 9.37
N LEU A 323 -7.74 -3.89 9.35
CA LEU A 323 -6.60 -3.85 8.43
C LEU A 323 -7.05 -4.01 6.98
N ILE A 324 -7.96 -4.95 6.70
CA ILE A 324 -8.56 -5.16 5.37
C ILE A 324 -9.28 -3.89 4.93
N GLU A 325 -10.12 -3.30 5.78
CA GLU A 325 -10.85 -2.07 5.50
C GLU A 325 -9.89 -0.92 5.13
N ARG A 326 -8.82 -0.73 5.90
CA ARG A 326 -7.88 0.37 5.67
C ARG A 326 -6.97 0.18 4.48
N THR A 327 -6.66 -1.06 4.13
CA THR A 327 -5.89 -1.36 2.92
C THR A 327 -6.75 -1.25 1.67
N ALA A 328 -8.08 -1.43 1.79
CA ALA A 328 -9.03 -1.25 0.70
C ALA A 328 -9.45 0.21 0.46
N ARG A 329 -9.44 1.06 1.49
CA ARG A 329 -9.77 2.49 1.34
C ARG A 329 -8.67 3.21 0.55
N LEU A 330 -9.05 3.89 -0.53
CA LEU A 330 -8.20 4.94 -1.12
C LEU A 330 -8.05 6.07 -0.09
N PRO A 331 -6.86 6.71 0.06
CA PRO A 331 -6.72 7.85 0.95
C PRO A 331 -7.71 8.96 0.54
N GLU A 332 -8.66 9.30 1.42
CA GLU A 332 -9.66 10.36 1.20
C GLU A 332 -9.02 11.74 0.99
N SER A 333 -7.79 11.93 1.48
CA SER A 333 -7.00 13.13 1.29
C SER A 333 -5.83 12.87 0.34
N THR A 334 -5.75 13.65 -0.74
CA THR A 334 -4.53 13.90 -1.56
C THR A 334 -4.06 12.86 -2.58
N THR A 335 -4.87 11.90 -3.03
CA THR A 335 -4.62 11.36 -4.39
C THR A 335 -5.14 12.36 -5.40
N SER A 336 -4.36 13.42 -5.64
CA SER A 336 -4.57 14.26 -6.82
C SER A 336 -4.17 13.42 -8.04
N ASN A 337 -5.09 12.60 -8.54
CA ASN A 337 -5.02 12.19 -9.93
C ASN A 337 -5.24 13.47 -10.74
N HIS A 338 -4.19 14.26 -10.96
CA HIS A 338 -4.22 15.31 -11.96
C HIS A 338 -4.31 14.62 -13.33
N ILE A 339 -5.53 14.30 -13.76
CA ILE A 339 -5.78 14.04 -15.18
C ILE A 339 -5.73 15.42 -15.85
N ARG A 340 -4.53 15.84 -16.26
CA ARG A 340 -4.38 17.03 -17.09
C ARG A 340 -4.73 16.64 -18.51
N ILE A 341 -5.94 16.99 -18.94
CA ILE A 341 -6.31 16.95 -20.36
C ILE A 341 -5.40 17.96 -21.07
N THR A 342 -4.40 17.46 -21.77
CA THR A 342 -3.59 18.28 -22.68
C THR A 342 -4.36 18.29 -23.99
N TYR A 343 -4.89 19.45 -24.38
CA TYR A 343 -5.55 19.61 -25.67
C TYR A 343 -4.56 19.25 -26.79
N VAL A 344 -4.76 18.08 -27.39
CA VAL A 344 -4.12 17.71 -28.67
C VAL A 344 -5.25 17.51 -29.65
N ASP A 345 -5.68 18.63 -30.23
CA ASP A 345 -6.42 18.77 -31.49
C ASP A 345 -7.45 17.67 -31.84
N LYS A 346 -8.31 17.30 -30.87
CA LYS A 346 -9.47 16.43 -31.11
C LYS A 346 -10.68 16.95 -30.33
N ARG A 347 -11.78 17.13 -31.07
CA ARG A 347 -12.95 17.97 -30.73
C ARG A 347 -13.89 17.41 -29.63
N PHE A 348 -13.55 16.29 -29.00
CA PHE A 348 -14.39 15.69 -27.96
C PHE A 348 -13.52 15.09 -26.86
N VAL A 349 -13.89 15.36 -25.61
CA VAL A 349 -13.38 14.67 -24.43
C VAL A 349 -14.51 13.77 -23.94
N ASP A 350 -14.27 12.47 -23.93
CA ASP A 350 -15.17 11.51 -23.29
C ASP A 350 -14.83 11.47 -21.80
N MET A 351 -15.78 11.79 -20.93
CA MET A 351 -15.58 11.97 -19.50
C MET A 351 -16.47 10.98 -18.74
N SER A 352 -15.87 10.11 -17.92
CA SER A 352 -16.61 9.20 -17.04
C SER A 352 -17.24 9.95 -15.85
N SER A 353 -18.44 9.52 -15.46
CA SER A 353 -19.11 9.99 -14.24
C SER A 353 -18.28 9.63 -13.00
N ASN A 354 -17.98 10.62 -12.14
CA ASN A 354 -17.28 10.58 -10.84
C ASN A 354 -15.83 11.10 -10.78
N ASP A 355 -15.24 11.55 -11.90
CA ASP A 355 -13.92 12.18 -11.86
C ASP A 355 -14.00 13.69 -11.60
N LYS A 356 -13.05 14.22 -10.81
CA LYS A 356 -12.88 15.66 -10.57
C LYS A 356 -11.83 16.22 -11.53
N TYR A 357 -12.19 17.28 -12.26
CA TYR A 357 -11.32 17.92 -13.26
C TYR A 357 -11.06 19.38 -12.88
N GLU A 358 -9.83 19.85 -13.09
CA GLU A 358 -9.45 21.25 -12.97
C GLU A 358 -8.91 21.75 -14.31
N ILE A 359 -9.62 22.68 -14.95
CA ILE A 359 -9.24 23.25 -16.24
C ILE A 359 -8.45 24.54 -15.98
N SER A 360 -7.14 24.48 -16.14
CA SER A 360 -6.20 25.56 -15.80
C SER A 360 -5.81 26.45 -17.00
N ALA A 361 -6.79 26.82 -17.84
CA ALA A 361 -6.61 27.75 -18.95
C ALA A 361 -7.80 28.73 -19.04
N PRO A 362 -7.60 29.98 -19.55
CA PRO A 362 -8.71 30.89 -19.80
C PRO A 362 -9.63 30.29 -20.87
N VAL A 363 -10.79 29.79 -20.45
CA VAL A 363 -11.81 29.25 -21.35
C VAL A 363 -12.58 30.43 -21.92
N SER A 364 -12.02 31.11 -22.91
CA SER A 364 -12.80 32.02 -23.75
C SER A 364 -13.48 31.22 -24.86
N ASN A 365 -14.82 31.25 -24.88
CA ASN A 365 -15.69 30.74 -25.95
C ASN A 365 -15.89 29.21 -26.06
N SER A 366 -16.01 28.48 -24.95
CA SER A 366 -16.55 27.11 -25.01
C SER A 366 -18.07 27.10 -24.75
N VAL A 367 -18.83 26.53 -25.70
CA VAL A 367 -20.26 26.22 -25.52
C VAL A 367 -20.34 24.94 -24.69
N ILE A 368 -20.80 25.05 -23.44
CA ILE A 368 -21.03 23.93 -22.54
C ILE A 368 -22.55 23.66 -22.54
N GLY A 369 -22.94 22.39 -22.75
CA GLY A 369 -24.31 21.97 -23.02
C GLY A 369 -25.36 22.43 -21.99
N ARG A 370 -26.63 22.43 -22.43
CA ARG A 370 -27.80 23.13 -21.85
C ARG A 370 -28.13 22.80 -20.38
N ASP A 371 -27.59 21.72 -19.83
CA ASP A 371 -27.96 21.18 -18.51
C ASP A 371 -26.81 21.24 -17.48
N ASN A 372 -25.76 22.00 -17.76
CA ASN A 372 -24.62 22.13 -16.86
C ASN A 372 -24.75 23.40 -16.01
N LYS A 373 -24.86 23.25 -14.69
CA LYS A 373 -24.79 24.36 -13.74
C LYS A 373 -23.38 24.45 -13.14
N VAL A 374 -22.78 25.64 -13.19
CA VAL A 374 -21.51 25.95 -12.53
C VAL A 374 -21.80 26.70 -11.24
N GLU A 375 -21.47 26.12 -10.10
CA GLU A 375 -21.45 26.80 -8.80
C GLU A 375 -20.06 26.65 -8.17
N GLY A 376 -19.23 27.68 -8.27
CA GLY A 376 -17.84 27.69 -7.79
C GLY A 376 -16.89 26.79 -8.59
N ASN A 377 -15.82 26.30 -7.95
CA ASN A 377 -14.78 25.44 -8.55
C ASN A 377 -15.17 23.94 -8.62
N THR A 378 -16.46 23.61 -8.58
CA THR A 378 -16.92 22.21 -8.58
C THR A 378 -17.89 21.99 -9.72
N TRP A 379 -17.68 20.93 -10.50
CA TRP A 379 -18.54 20.56 -11.62
C TRP A 379 -19.15 19.17 -11.39
N THR A 380 -20.42 19.01 -11.73
CA THR A 380 -21.14 17.71 -11.69
C THR A 380 -21.88 17.54 -13.01
N VAL A 381 -21.72 16.37 -13.63
CA VAL A 381 -22.35 16.02 -14.91
C VAL A 381 -23.56 15.12 -14.66
N GLY A 382 -24.73 15.57 -15.11
CA GLY A 382 -25.75 14.76 -15.80
C GLY A 382 -26.32 13.48 -15.17
N GLY A 383 -26.15 13.19 -13.88
CA GLY A 383 -26.68 11.93 -13.31
C GLY A 383 -28.18 11.92 -12.96
N LYS A 384 -28.84 13.09 -12.92
CA LYS A 384 -30.23 13.18 -12.43
C LYS A 384 -31.23 12.78 -13.49
N ASP A 385 -31.10 13.29 -14.71
CA ASP A 385 -32.10 13.07 -15.77
C ASP A 385 -32.12 11.61 -16.25
N ASP A 386 -30.96 10.96 -16.28
CA ASP A 386 -30.87 9.54 -16.63
C ASP A 386 -31.45 8.65 -15.52
N ALA A 387 -31.17 8.95 -14.25
CA ALA A 387 -31.78 8.22 -13.13
C ALA A 387 -33.31 8.42 -13.07
N LEU A 388 -33.80 9.62 -13.40
CA LEU A 388 -35.23 9.92 -13.48
C LEU A 388 -35.90 9.18 -14.66
N ARG A 389 -35.23 9.11 -15.83
CA ARG A 389 -35.72 8.36 -16.99
C ARG A 389 -35.80 6.86 -16.70
N GLU A 390 -34.75 6.28 -16.12
CA GLU A 390 -34.76 4.87 -15.71
C GLU A 390 -35.87 4.56 -14.70
N LEU A 391 -36.13 5.47 -13.75
CA LEU A 391 -37.23 5.31 -12.80
C LEU A 391 -38.60 5.34 -13.51
N ALA A 392 -38.80 6.27 -14.43
CA ALA A 392 -40.05 6.37 -15.19
C ALA A 392 -40.34 5.11 -16.02
N ASP A 393 -39.33 4.60 -16.74
CA ASP A 393 -39.44 3.38 -17.54
C ASP A 393 -39.75 2.15 -16.66
N ALA A 394 -39.11 2.05 -15.50
CA ALA A 394 -39.35 0.96 -14.55
C ALA A 394 -40.77 1.01 -13.95
N ILE A 395 -41.28 2.22 -13.67
CA ILE A 395 -42.65 2.41 -13.16
C ILE A 395 -43.69 2.00 -14.21
N GLU A 396 -43.52 2.40 -15.47
CA GLU A 396 -44.44 2.04 -16.56
C GLU A 396 -44.51 0.52 -16.79
N LEU A 397 -43.40 -0.20 -16.62
CA LEU A 397 -43.38 -1.66 -16.69
C LEU A 397 -44.10 -2.34 -15.52
N MET A 398 -44.06 -1.72 -14.33
CA MET A 398 -44.69 -2.25 -13.12
C MET A 398 -46.19 -1.99 -13.07
N LYS A 399 -46.64 -0.82 -13.53
CA LYS A 399 -48.03 -0.33 -13.44
C LYS A 399 -49.14 -1.32 -13.83
N PRO A 400 -49.03 -2.10 -14.93
CA PRO A 400 -50.10 -3.04 -15.31
C PRO A 400 -50.37 -4.17 -14.31
N ARG A 401 -49.51 -4.31 -13.28
CA ARG A 401 -49.61 -5.32 -12.22
C ARG A 401 -50.14 -4.78 -10.90
N LEU A 402 -50.29 -3.47 -10.79
CA LEU A 402 -50.82 -2.81 -9.61
C LEU A 402 -52.34 -2.68 -9.73
N ASP A 403 -53.02 -2.61 -8.59
CA ASP A 403 -54.41 -2.16 -8.61
C ASP A 403 -54.50 -0.64 -8.89
N ALA A 404 -55.71 -0.15 -9.10
CA ALA A 404 -55.93 1.25 -9.48
C ALA A 404 -55.54 2.25 -8.38
N GLU A 405 -55.59 1.83 -7.11
CA GLU A 405 -55.25 2.68 -5.96
C GLU A 405 -53.73 2.78 -5.81
N GLU A 406 -53.03 1.64 -5.88
CA GLU A 406 -51.57 1.56 -5.86
C GLU A 406 -50.93 2.28 -7.04
N ALA A 407 -51.49 2.13 -8.25
CA ALA A 407 -51.00 2.82 -9.44
C ALA A 407 -51.12 4.35 -9.30
N ALA A 408 -52.22 4.85 -8.73
CA ALA A 408 -52.42 6.27 -8.47
C ALA A 408 -51.43 6.80 -7.41
N GLU A 409 -51.13 6.03 -6.36
CA GLU A 409 -50.15 6.42 -5.34
C GLU A 409 -48.72 6.51 -5.92
N VAL A 410 -48.35 5.56 -6.79
CA VAL A 410 -47.05 5.58 -7.47
C VAL A 410 -46.94 6.78 -8.41
N ASP A 411 -47.99 7.13 -9.13
CA ASP A 411 -48.02 8.29 -10.03
C ASP A 411 -47.89 9.62 -9.29
N GLU A 412 -48.59 9.79 -8.17
CA GLU A 412 -48.47 10.97 -7.32
C GLU A 412 -47.03 11.12 -6.78
N ALA A 413 -46.45 10.03 -6.27
CA ALA A 413 -45.09 10.04 -5.76
C ALA A 413 -44.04 10.27 -6.86
N HIS A 414 -44.24 9.71 -8.06
CA HIS A 414 -43.35 9.92 -9.20
C HIS A 414 -43.38 11.37 -9.67
N ALA A 415 -44.54 12.01 -9.74
CA ALA A 415 -44.67 13.42 -10.10
C ALA A 415 -43.86 14.35 -9.16
N VAL A 416 -43.87 14.06 -7.85
CA VAL A 416 -43.08 14.81 -6.85
C VAL A 416 -41.57 14.66 -7.10
N ILE A 417 -41.12 13.48 -7.54
CA ILE A 417 -39.70 13.21 -7.83
C ILE A 417 -39.27 13.90 -9.14
N VAL A 418 -40.10 13.86 -10.18
CA VAL A 418 -39.83 14.46 -11.50
C VAL A 418 -39.81 15.99 -11.45
N ASP A 419 -40.65 16.62 -10.62
CA ASP A 419 -40.65 18.08 -10.45
C ASP A 419 -39.26 18.61 -10.02
N GLY A 420 -38.48 17.81 -9.30
CA GLY A 420 -37.07 18.08 -8.99
C GLY A 420 -36.80 19.32 -8.12
N LYS A 421 -37.83 20.11 -7.79
CA LYS A 421 -37.80 21.33 -6.98
C LYS A 421 -38.36 21.14 -5.57
N SER A 422 -38.89 19.95 -5.28
CA SER A 422 -39.45 19.60 -3.98
C SER A 422 -38.38 19.53 -2.89
N GLU A 423 -38.77 19.86 -1.66
CA GLU A 423 -37.87 19.79 -0.50
C GLU A 423 -37.32 18.34 -0.30
N PRO A 424 -36.07 18.18 0.16
CA PRO A 424 -35.45 16.85 0.36
C PRO A 424 -36.29 15.87 1.18
N GLY A 425 -37.04 16.38 2.17
CA GLY A 425 -37.93 15.58 3.00
C GLY A 425 -39.15 15.04 2.26
N LEU A 426 -39.65 15.76 1.25
CA LEU A 426 -40.74 15.32 0.39
C LEU A 426 -40.26 14.30 -0.64
N LEU A 427 -39.09 14.53 -1.26
CA LEU A 427 -38.46 13.57 -2.17
C LEU A 427 -38.20 12.22 -1.51
N LYS A 428 -37.69 12.23 -0.27
CA LYS A 428 -37.44 10.99 0.49
C LYS A 428 -38.74 10.27 0.87
N ARG A 429 -39.83 11.00 1.13
CA ARG A 429 -41.15 10.41 1.40
C ARG A 429 -41.74 9.79 0.13
N ALA A 430 -41.70 10.51 -0.99
CA ALA A 430 -42.16 10.02 -2.29
C ALA A 430 -41.38 8.76 -2.72
N ALA A 431 -40.05 8.77 -2.62
CA ALA A 431 -39.22 7.61 -2.91
C ALA A 431 -39.55 6.39 -2.02
N LYS A 432 -39.84 6.61 -0.73
CA LYS A 432 -40.26 5.53 0.18
C LYS A 432 -41.62 4.94 -0.17
N LYS A 433 -42.58 5.75 -0.65
CA LYS A 433 -43.88 5.28 -1.12
C LYS A 433 -43.71 4.35 -2.32
N ILE A 434 -42.98 4.79 -3.35
CA ILE A 434 -42.68 3.97 -4.53
C ILE A 434 -41.96 2.67 -4.14
N LEU A 435 -41.00 2.76 -3.20
CA LEU A 435 -40.27 1.59 -2.72
C LEU A 435 -41.18 0.58 -1.99
N GLY A 436 -42.15 1.07 -1.21
CA GLY A 436 -43.13 0.25 -0.52
C GLY A 436 -43.95 -0.58 -1.50
N VAL A 437 -44.59 0.09 -2.46
CA VAL A 437 -45.41 -0.55 -3.50
C VAL A 437 -44.57 -1.52 -4.35
N ALA A 438 -43.36 -1.10 -4.77
CA ALA A 438 -42.45 -1.94 -5.54
C ALA A 438 -42.01 -3.21 -4.78
N THR A 439 -41.87 -3.14 -3.45
CA THR A 439 -41.52 -4.31 -2.64
C THR A 439 -42.67 -5.31 -2.58
N PHE A 440 -43.92 -4.84 -2.50
CA PHE A 440 -45.11 -5.71 -2.54
C PHE A 440 -45.33 -6.35 -3.92
N ALA A 441 -44.93 -5.68 -5.01
CA ALA A 441 -44.98 -6.21 -6.37
C ALA A 441 -43.97 -7.34 -6.67
N GLY A 442 -43.13 -7.74 -5.70
CA GLY A 442 -42.22 -8.88 -5.80
C GLY A 442 -41.16 -8.73 -6.89
N GLU A 443 -40.94 -9.78 -7.70
CA GLU A 443 -39.92 -9.78 -8.75
C GLU A 443 -40.12 -8.68 -9.80
N VAL A 444 -41.37 -8.27 -10.04
CA VAL A 444 -41.71 -7.22 -11.01
C VAL A 444 -41.27 -5.83 -10.51
N GLY A 445 -41.24 -5.62 -9.19
CA GLY A 445 -40.83 -4.34 -8.61
C GLY A 445 -39.33 -4.19 -8.36
N ALA A 446 -38.52 -5.25 -8.53
CA ALA A 446 -37.07 -5.19 -8.31
C ALA A 446 -36.34 -4.11 -9.15
N PRO A 447 -36.67 -3.89 -10.44
CA PRO A 447 -36.07 -2.81 -11.22
C PRO A 447 -36.40 -1.42 -10.67
N VAL A 448 -37.63 -1.22 -10.18
CA VAL A 448 -38.07 0.05 -9.56
C VAL A 448 -37.30 0.32 -8.27
N VAL A 449 -37.07 -0.70 -7.45
CA VAL A 449 -36.26 -0.60 -6.22
C VAL A 449 -34.84 -0.10 -6.54
N GLU A 450 -34.19 -0.67 -7.55
CA GLU A 450 -32.85 -0.24 -7.96
C GLU A 450 -32.85 1.18 -8.55
N ALA A 451 -33.85 1.52 -9.39
CA ALA A 451 -33.98 2.86 -9.95
C ALA A 451 -34.21 3.92 -8.87
N VAL A 452 -35.05 3.65 -7.87
CA VAL A 452 -35.26 4.55 -6.71
C VAL A 452 -33.97 4.77 -5.93
N ARG A 453 -33.12 3.75 -5.76
CA ARG A 453 -31.80 3.91 -5.11
C ARG A 453 -30.86 4.80 -5.91
N LYS A 454 -30.84 4.63 -7.24
CA LYS A 454 -30.05 5.50 -8.12
C LYS A 454 -30.51 6.96 -8.04
N VAL A 455 -31.83 7.19 -8.03
CA VAL A 455 -32.40 8.53 -7.85
C VAL A 455 -31.99 9.10 -6.48
N LEU A 456 -32.16 8.37 -5.38
CA LEU A 456 -31.75 8.85 -4.05
C LEU A 456 -30.25 9.17 -3.99
N ALA A 457 -29.39 8.37 -4.63
CA ALA A 457 -27.97 8.65 -4.73
C ALA A 457 -27.69 9.91 -5.56
N ALA A 458 -28.36 10.09 -6.70
CA ALA A 458 -28.21 11.26 -7.57
C ALA A 458 -28.67 12.58 -6.92
N PHE A 459 -29.61 12.50 -5.97
CA PHE A 459 -30.05 13.64 -5.16
C PHE A 459 -29.27 13.80 -3.83
N GLY A 460 -28.32 12.91 -3.51
CA GLY A 460 -27.54 12.97 -2.27
C GLY A 460 -28.35 12.62 -1.00
N LEU A 461 -29.38 11.78 -1.14
CA LEU A 461 -30.33 11.39 -0.09
C LEU A 461 -30.21 9.93 0.36
N ALA A 462 -29.29 9.17 -0.26
CA ALA A 462 -29.03 7.74 -0.03
C ALA A 462 -28.45 7.44 1.36
#